data_AF-A0A7J4LU74-F1
#
_entry.id   AF-A0A7J4LU74-F1
#
_cell.length_a   1.000
_cell.length_b   1.000
_cell.length_c   1.000
_cell.angle_alpha   90.00
_cell.angle_beta   90.00
_cell.angle_gamma   90.00
#
_symmetry.space_group_name_H-M   'P 1'
#
loop_
_entity.id
_entity.type
_entity.pdbx_description
1 polymer ?
#
loop_
_entity_poly.entity_id
_entity_poly.type
_entity_poly.pdbx_seq_one_letter_code
_entity_poly.pdbx_strand_id
1 'polypeptide(L)'
;MLKKRLFQHSIWTSPEGKVEYGETVENAVRREMKEEVNLELKDLQQFHVYSEPSRDFRHHSVEVTHLAKEFQWPHAGDDAAAAFVVRIEDSPWNELAFDHAQILHDYLEYKNNNFPAACLN
;
A
#
# COMPACT_ATOMS: atom_id res chain seq x y z
N MET A 1 -7.19 -1.13 -2.52
CA MET A 1 -6.80 -2.29 -3.35
C MET A 1 -5.86 -3.13 -2.51
N LEU A 2 -5.98 -4.46 -2.57
CA LEU A 2 -5.10 -5.37 -1.85
C LEU A 2 -4.60 -6.48 -2.78
N LYS A 3 -3.38 -6.96 -2.57
CA LYS A 3 -2.84 -8.17 -3.21
C LYS A 3 -2.58 -9.24 -2.15
N LYS A 4 -2.48 -10.48 -2.62
CA LYS A 4 -2.09 -11.64 -1.82
C LYS A 4 -0.72 -12.13 -2.27
N ARG A 5 0.25 -12.28 -1.36
CA ARG A 5 1.62 -12.68 -1.72
C ARG A 5 1.73 -14.19 -1.96
N LEU A 6 2.61 -14.60 -2.87
CA LEU A 6 2.88 -16.00 -3.23
C LEU A 6 3.71 -16.77 -2.18
N PHE A 7 4.53 -16.06 -1.40
CA PHE A 7 5.54 -16.68 -0.52
C PHE A 7 5.30 -16.31 0.96
N GLN A 8 5.16 -17.36 1.80
CA GLN A 8 4.92 -17.37 3.25
C GLN A 8 3.51 -16.95 3.69
N HIS A 9 2.64 -17.96 3.90
CA HIS A 9 1.27 -17.86 4.44
C HIS A 9 0.42 -16.76 3.78
N SER A 10 -0.67 -17.13 3.12
CA SER A 10 -1.74 -16.24 2.62
C SER A 10 -1.95 -14.89 3.36
N ILE A 11 -1.07 -13.90 3.17
CA ILE A 11 -1.12 -12.58 3.81
C ILE A 11 -1.52 -11.54 2.78
N TRP A 12 -2.38 -10.62 3.22
CA TRP A 12 -2.88 -9.53 2.42
C TRP A 12 -2.03 -8.30 2.63
N THR A 13 -1.77 -7.56 1.56
CA THR A 13 -0.97 -6.35 1.61
C THR A 13 -1.44 -5.36 0.54
N SER A 14 -1.11 -4.09 0.71
CA SER A 14 -1.23 -3.09 -0.36
C SER A 14 -0.09 -3.30 -1.35
N PRO A 15 -0.21 -3.02 -2.66
CA PRO A 15 0.95 -3.07 -3.56
C PRO A 15 2.09 -2.18 -3.06
N GLU A 16 3.29 -2.73 -2.97
CA GLU A 16 4.40 -2.15 -2.24
C GLU A 16 5.75 -2.74 -2.69
N GLY A 17 6.80 -1.94 -2.67
CA GLY A 17 8.15 -2.41 -2.91
C GLY A 17 9.21 -1.38 -2.57
N LYS A 18 10.48 -1.72 -2.84
CA LYS A 18 11.61 -0.89 -2.45
C LYS A 18 11.84 0.21 -3.48
N VAL A 19 12.21 1.39 -3.00
CA VAL A 19 12.78 2.44 -3.86
C VAL A 19 14.18 2.02 -4.29
N GLU A 20 14.40 1.93 -5.59
CA GLU A 20 15.67 1.60 -6.21
C GLU A 20 16.60 2.83 -6.31
N TYR A 21 17.90 2.57 -6.56
CA TYR A 21 18.85 3.64 -6.76
C TYR A 21 18.56 4.41 -8.05
N GLY A 22 18.40 5.73 -7.94
CA GLY A 22 18.21 6.62 -9.08
C GLY A 22 16.75 6.88 -9.46
N GLU A 23 15.77 6.35 -8.72
CA GLU A 23 14.35 6.71 -8.87
C GLU A 23 13.84 7.56 -7.70
N THR A 24 12.72 8.26 -7.95
CA THR A 24 11.97 8.95 -6.88
C THR A 24 10.97 7.98 -6.25
N VAL A 25 10.42 8.33 -5.09
CA VAL A 25 9.40 7.51 -4.43
C VAL A 25 8.15 7.38 -5.30
N GLU A 26 7.74 8.44 -5.98
CA GLU A 26 6.58 8.43 -6.88
C GLU A 26 6.81 7.50 -8.08
N ASN A 27 8.03 7.47 -8.63
CA ASN A 27 8.37 6.56 -9.71
C ASN A 27 8.40 5.11 -9.23
N ALA A 28 8.92 4.85 -8.04
CA ALA A 28 8.86 3.53 -7.42
C ALA A 28 7.41 3.05 -7.27
N VAL A 29 6.52 3.90 -6.73
CA VAL A 29 5.09 3.55 -6.58
C VAL A 29 4.43 3.23 -7.93
N ARG A 30 4.76 3.99 -8.98
CA ARG A 30 4.23 3.71 -10.33
C ARG A 30 4.76 2.40 -10.91
N ARG A 31 6.05 2.14 -10.73
CA ARG A 31 6.71 0.89 -11.17
C ARG A 31 6.10 -0.31 -10.46
N GLU A 32 6.05 -0.30 -9.12
CA GLU A 32 5.48 -1.39 -8.32
C GLU A 32 3.99 -1.64 -8.67
N MET A 33 3.20 -0.59 -8.82
CA MET A 33 1.79 -0.73 -9.24
C MET A 33 1.65 -1.36 -10.64
N LYS A 34 2.61 -1.10 -11.53
CA LYS A 34 2.64 -1.73 -12.85
C LYS A 34 3.10 -3.19 -12.76
N GLU A 35 4.16 -3.46 -12.00
CA GLU A 35 4.76 -4.80 -11.85
C GLU A 35 3.85 -5.77 -11.11
N GLU A 36 3.16 -5.32 -10.06
CA GLU A 36 2.44 -6.21 -9.16
C GLU A 36 0.97 -6.39 -9.51
N VAL A 37 0.35 -5.35 -10.08
CA VAL A 37 -1.10 -5.33 -10.36
C VAL A 37 -1.47 -4.81 -11.75
N ASN A 38 -0.47 -4.54 -12.61
CA ASN A 38 -0.62 -4.06 -13.98
C ASN A 38 -1.51 -2.80 -14.13
N LEU A 39 -1.35 -1.85 -13.22
CA LEU A 39 -2.08 -0.59 -13.24
C LEU A 39 -1.16 0.61 -13.43
N GLU A 40 -1.59 1.54 -14.28
CA GLU A 40 -0.88 2.80 -14.54
C GLU A 40 -1.54 3.93 -13.76
N LEU A 41 -0.96 4.28 -12.61
CA LEU A 41 -1.54 5.30 -11.76
C LEU A 41 -1.46 6.69 -12.38
N LYS A 42 -2.58 7.43 -12.30
CA LYS A 42 -2.67 8.88 -12.52
C LYS A 42 -2.93 9.57 -11.18
N ASP A 43 -2.54 10.84 -11.06
CA ASP A 43 -2.80 11.69 -9.88
C ASP A 43 -2.38 11.05 -8.54
N LEU A 44 -1.08 10.72 -8.43
CA LEU A 44 -0.50 10.17 -7.22
C LEU A 44 -0.25 11.30 -6.21
N GLN A 45 -0.66 11.10 -4.97
CA GLN A 45 -0.41 12.03 -3.87
C GLN A 45 0.23 11.29 -2.70
N GLN A 46 1.36 11.79 -2.18
CA GLN A 46 1.92 11.27 -0.94
C GLN A 46 0.94 11.48 0.21
N PHE A 47 0.71 10.43 1.00
CA PHE A 47 -0.23 10.44 2.13
C PHE A 47 0.50 10.67 3.45
N HIS A 48 1.26 9.67 3.89
CA HIS A 48 1.92 9.68 5.18
C HIS A 48 3.19 8.82 5.17
N VAL A 49 4.08 9.08 6.13
CA VAL A 49 5.32 8.34 6.34
C VAL A 49 5.21 7.56 7.63
N TYR A 50 5.26 6.23 7.54
CA TYR A 50 5.24 5.33 8.68
C TYR A 50 6.67 4.89 9.00
N SER A 51 7.18 5.31 10.15
CA SER A 51 8.58 5.11 10.55
C SER A 51 8.75 4.48 11.94
N GLU A 52 7.70 3.82 12.45
CA GLU A 52 7.79 3.12 13.74
C GLU A 52 8.88 2.04 13.69
N PRO A 53 9.89 2.06 14.57
CA PRO A 53 11.04 1.14 14.46
C PRO A 53 10.68 -0.35 14.53
N SER A 54 9.52 -0.67 15.09
CA SER A 54 9.00 -2.04 15.25
C SER A 54 8.09 -2.50 14.11
N ARG A 55 7.81 -1.65 13.12
CA ARG A 55 6.82 -1.95 12.06
C ARG A 55 7.17 -3.17 11.21
N ASP A 56 8.46 -3.37 10.96
CA ASP A 56 8.98 -4.56 10.30
C ASP A 56 9.97 -5.25 11.24
N PHE A 57 9.59 -6.43 11.73
CA PHE A 57 10.39 -7.23 12.65
C PHE A 57 11.70 -7.74 12.02
N ARG A 58 11.84 -7.68 10.69
CA ARG A 58 13.00 -8.20 9.97
C ARG A 58 14.14 -7.18 9.88
N HIS A 59 13.81 -5.89 9.76
CA HIS A 59 14.77 -4.81 9.60
C HIS A 59 14.11 -3.44 9.84
N HIS A 60 14.92 -2.44 10.18
CA HIS A 60 14.46 -1.07 10.28
C HIS A 60 14.05 -0.56 8.89
N SER A 61 12.78 -0.19 8.73
CA SER A 61 12.22 0.29 7.48
C SER A 61 11.30 1.47 7.72
N VAL A 62 11.13 2.28 6.68
CA VAL A 62 10.16 3.38 6.63
C VAL A 62 9.28 3.13 5.41
N GLU A 63 7.98 3.35 5.54
CA GLU A 63 7.04 3.26 4.44
C GLU A 63 6.46 4.63 4.09
N VAL A 64 6.60 5.02 2.82
CA VAL A 64 6.06 6.27 2.30
C VAL A 64 4.81 5.93 1.49
N THR A 65 3.66 6.12 2.10
CA THR A 65 2.37 5.73 1.53
C THR A 65 1.84 6.80 0.58
N HIS A 66 1.07 6.36 -0.42
CA HIS A 66 0.50 7.25 -1.42
C HIS A 66 -0.98 6.91 -1.67
N LEU A 67 -1.77 7.93 -1.97
CA LEU A 67 -3.14 7.81 -2.46
C LEU A 67 -3.15 7.92 -3.97
N ALA A 68 -3.96 7.08 -4.61
CA ALA A 68 -4.28 7.19 -6.01
C ALA A 68 -5.74 6.80 -6.24
N LYS A 69 -6.31 7.30 -7.34
CA LYS A 69 -7.64 6.90 -7.82
C LYS A 69 -7.44 6.14 -9.11
N GLU A 70 -7.91 4.89 -9.13
CA GLU A 70 -7.91 4.04 -10.31
C GLU A 70 -9.26 3.35 -10.45
N PHE A 71 -9.73 3.20 -11.68
CA PHE A 71 -11.03 2.64 -12.04
C PHE A 71 -10.91 1.35 -12.86
N GLN A 72 -9.69 0.97 -13.27
CA GLN A 72 -9.40 -0.30 -13.91
C GLN A 72 -9.26 -1.44 -12.90
N TRP A 73 -9.60 -2.65 -13.34
CA TRP A 73 -9.43 -3.87 -12.53
C TRP A 73 -7.96 -4.31 -12.53
N PRO A 74 -7.39 -4.62 -11.35
CA PRO A 74 -6.02 -5.08 -11.25
C PRO A 74 -5.86 -6.49 -11.82
N HIS A 75 -4.68 -6.78 -12.37
CA HIS A 75 -4.26 -8.11 -12.79
C HIS A 75 -2.97 -8.44 -12.07
N ALA A 76 -2.94 -9.56 -11.35
CA ALA A 76 -1.74 -9.97 -10.62
C ALA A 76 -0.54 -10.10 -11.57
N GLY A 77 0.57 -9.45 -11.21
CA GLY A 77 1.85 -9.55 -11.89
C GLY A 77 2.85 -10.36 -11.07
N ASP A 78 4.10 -9.89 -11.00
CA ASP A 78 5.25 -10.75 -10.73
C ASP A 78 5.24 -11.43 -9.35
N ASP A 79 5.00 -10.66 -8.28
CA ASP A 79 5.07 -11.15 -6.88
C ASP A 79 3.69 -11.40 -6.23
N ALA A 80 2.61 -11.10 -6.95
CA ALA A 80 1.24 -11.25 -6.48
C ALA A 80 0.65 -12.60 -6.92
N ALA A 81 0.13 -13.37 -5.97
CA ALA A 81 -0.63 -14.58 -6.27
C ALA A 81 -1.98 -14.23 -6.91
N ALA A 82 -2.55 -13.13 -6.44
CA ALA A 82 -3.79 -12.54 -6.90
C ALA A 82 -3.88 -11.08 -6.44
N ALA A 83 -4.61 -10.26 -7.18
CA ALA A 83 -4.87 -8.86 -6.87
C ALA A 83 -6.38 -8.62 -6.84
N PHE A 84 -6.85 -7.85 -5.86
CA PHE A 84 -8.27 -7.69 -5.57
C PHE A 84 -8.64 -6.24 -5.29
N VAL A 85 -9.79 -5.83 -5.80
CA VAL A 85 -10.52 -4.67 -5.27
C VAL A 85 -11.44 -5.20 -4.19
N VAL A 86 -11.14 -4.86 -2.94
CA VAL A 86 -11.89 -5.30 -1.76
C VAL A 86 -12.73 -4.14 -1.26
N ARG A 87 -14.00 -4.39 -0.95
CA ARG A 87 -14.85 -3.40 -0.28
C ARG A 87 -14.36 -3.22 1.15
N ILE A 88 -14.47 -2.01 1.70
CA ILE A 88 -13.92 -1.70 3.03
C ILE A 88 -14.53 -2.61 4.10
N GLU A 89 -15.84 -2.91 3.99
CA GLU A 89 -16.56 -3.80 4.89
C GLU A 89 -16.12 -5.27 4.82
N ASP A 90 -15.54 -5.68 3.69
CA ASP A 90 -15.06 -7.05 3.46
C ASP A 90 -13.53 -7.16 3.62
N SER A 91 -12.87 -6.09 4.04
CA SER A 91 -11.41 -6.07 4.17
C SER A 91 -10.95 -7.14 5.18
N PRO A 92 -9.89 -7.91 4.85
CA PRO A 92 -9.38 -8.97 5.69
C PRO A 92 -8.48 -8.39 6.79
N TRP A 93 -9.05 -7.56 7.67
CA TRP A 93 -8.31 -6.71 8.63
C TRP A 93 -7.30 -7.49 9.48
N ASN A 94 -7.63 -8.72 9.87
CA ASN A 94 -6.79 -9.56 10.73
C ASN A 94 -5.72 -10.36 9.96
N GLU A 95 -5.73 -10.32 8.63
CA GLU A 95 -4.79 -11.03 7.75
C GLU A 95 -3.87 -10.07 6.99
N LEU A 96 -3.96 -8.77 7.28
CA LEU A 96 -3.08 -7.75 6.71
C LEU A 96 -1.68 -7.87 7.29
N ALA A 97 -0.68 -7.78 6.42
CA ALA A 97 0.72 -7.83 6.80
C ALA A 97 1.14 -6.55 7.55
N PHE A 98 2.12 -6.69 8.45
CA PHE A 98 2.75 -5.58 9.18
C PHE A 98 1.74 -4.63 9.82
N ASP A 99 1.87 -3.33 9.56
CA ASP A 99 1.00 -2.24 10.02
C ASP A 99 -0.02 -1.81 8.95
N HIS A 100 -0.24 -2.58 7.87
CA HIS A 100 -1.16 -2.19 6.78
C HIS A 100 -2.61 -1.97 7.25
N ALA A 101 -3.04 -2.67 8.30
CA ALA A 101 -4.34 -2.41 8.92
C ALA A 101 -4.43 -0.98 9.48
N GLN A 102 -3.38 -0.52 10.16
CA GLN A 102 -3.29 0.84 10.67
C GLN A 102 -3.30 1.86 9.53
N ILE A 103 -2.48 1.64 8.48
CA ILE A 103 -2.40 2.52 7.30
C ILE A 103 -3.79 2.71 6.66
N LEU A 104 -4.55 1.63 6.51
CA LEU A 104 -5.90 1.68 5.95
C LEU A 104 -6.88 2.36 6.90
N HIS A 105 -6.81 2.14 8.21
CA HIS A 105 -7.63 2.86 9.18
C HIS A 105 -7.36 4.36 9.15
N ASP A 106 -6.10 4.77 9.10
CA ASP A 106 -5.69 6.17 8.97
C ASP A 106 -6.26 6.82 7.70
N TYR A 107 -6.22 6.10 6.57
CA TYR A 107 -6.85 6.56 5.33
C TYR A 107 -8.38 6.73 5.47
N LEU A 108 -9.06 5.83 6.20
CA LEU A 108 -10.50 5.95 6.45
C LEU A 108 -10.83 7.16 7.33
N GLU A 109 -10.05 7.40 8.38
CA GLU A 109 -10.18 8.61 9.21
C GLU A 109 -9.89 9.88 8.39
N TYR A 110 -8.91 9.83 7.49
CA TYR A 110 -8.61 10.95 6.58
C TYR A 110 -9.79 11.26 5.68
N LYS A 111 -10.38 10.24 5.06
CA LYS A 111 -11.58 10.37 4.22
C LYS A 111 -12.79 10.93 4.99
N ASN A 112 -12.86 10.66 6.28
CA ASN A 112 -13.91 11.16 7.18
C ASN A 112 -13.60 12.55 7.77
N ASN A 113 -12.48 13.19 7.38
CA ASN A 113 -11.99 14.46 7.92
C ASN A 113 -11.63 14.42 9.42
N ASN A 114 -11.29 13.25 9.93
CA ASN A 114 -10.91 13.03 11.33
C ASN A 114 -9.39 12.82 11.50
N PHE A 115 -8.65 12.68 10.40
CA PHE A 115 -7.21 12.48 10.47
C PHE A 115 -6.49 13.77 10.86
N PRO A 116 -5.54 13.74 11.82
CA PRO A 116 -4.88 14.94 12.30
C PRO A 116 -4.13 15.67 11.19
N ALA A 117 -4.44 16.95 10.99
CA ALA A 117 -3.76 17.79 9.99
C ALA A 117 -2.24 17.89 10.21
N ALA A 118 -1.77 17.76 11.45
CA ALA A 118 -0.34 17.74 11.79
C ALA A 118 0.41 16.50 11.26
N CYS A 119 -0.31 15.48 10.80
CA CYS A 119 0.24 14.26 10.22
C CYS A 119 0.21 14.27 8.68
N LEU A 120 -0.36 15.30 8.05
CA LEU A 120 -0.35 15.50 6.61
C LEU A 120 0.76 16.50 6.29
N ASN A 121 1.72 16.10 5.46
CA ASN A 121 2.84 16.95 5.03
C ASN A 121 2.38 18.08 4.11
#